data_AF-A0A6A0AJK0-F1
#
_entry.id   AF-A0A6A0AJK0-F1
#
_cell.length_a   1.000
_cell.length_b   1.000
_cell.length_c   1.000
_cell.angle_alpha   90.00
_cell.angle_beta   90.00
_cell.angle_gamma   90.00
#
_symmetry.space_group_name_H-M   'P 1'
#
loop_
_entity.id
_entity.type
_entity.pdbx_description
1 polymer ?
#
loop_
_entity_poly.entity_id
_entity_poly.type
_entity_poly.pdbx_seq_one_letter_code
_entity_poly.pdbx_strand_id
1 'polypeptide(L)'
;VGADAVSHGATGKGNDQVRFEVSYYSLKPDIKVIAPWREWTMTSRTDMIQYAEKFGIPVPAAKRDEPPFSMDANLLHIRSGG
;
A
#
# COMPACT_ATOMS: atom_id res chain seq x y z
N VAL A 1 23.64 -3.73 9.10
CA VAL A 1 23.11 -2.64 8.22
C VAL A 1 21.73 -2.29 8.74
N GLY A 2 21.44 -1.01 9.00
CA GLY A 2 20.13 -0.54 9.43
C GLY A 2 19.44 0.22 8.29
N ALA A 3 18.11 0.30 8.31
CA ALA A 3 17.35 1.09 7.35
C ALA A 3 17.20 2.54 7.82
N ASP A 4 17.32 3.49 6.88
CA ASP A 4 17.15 4.93 7.12
C ASP A 4 15.68 5.36 7.10
N ALA A 5 14.82 4.56 6.47
CA ALA A 5 13.40 4.83 6.28
C ALA A 5 12.57 3.54 6.26
N VAL A 6 11.27 3.70 6.44
CA VAL A 6 10.24 2.65 6.22
C VAL A 6 9.23 3.13 5.19
N SER A 7 8.61 2.21 4.45
CA SER A 7 7.54 2.53 3.50
C SER A 7 6.34 1.62 3.68
N HIS A 8 5.13 2.15 3.49
CA HIS A 8 3.89 1.37 3.51
C HIS A 8 2.99 1.69 2.31
N GLY A 9 2.19 0.69 1.92
CA GLY A 9 1.24 0.77 0.80
C GLY A 9 -0.21 1.11 1.20
N ALA A 10 -0.49 1.45 2.47
CA ALA A 10 -1.83 1.89 2.87
C ALA A 10 -2.26 3.16 2.11
N THR A 11 -3.52 3.21 1.69
CA THR A 11 -4.07 4.37 0.96
C THR A 11 -4.20 5.58 1.86
N GLY A 12 -4.18 6.79 1.27
CA GLY A 12 -4.33 8.05 2.01
C GLY A 12 -5.71 8.30 2.62
N LYS A 13 -6.71 7.43 2.35
CA LYS A 13 -8.08 7.56 2.86
C LYS A 13 -8.41 6.58 3.98
N GLY A 14 -7.59 5.54 4.19
CA GLY A 14 -7.85 4.46 5.13
C GLY A 14 -7.22 4.68 6.51
N ASN A 15 -7.67 3.90 7.49
CA ASN A 15 -7.14 3.94 8.86
C ASN A 15 -5.74 3.32 8.98
N ASP A 16 -5.36 2.42 8.07
CA ASP A 16 -4.12 1.66 8.20
C ASP A 16 -2.87 2.53 8.11
N GLN A 17 -2.91 3.66 7.39
CA GLN A 17 -1.79 4.61 7.37
C GLN A 17 -1.48 5.14 8.78
N VAL A 18 -2.51 5.49 9.57
CA VAL A 18 -2.35 6.01 10.94
C VAL A 18 -1.82 4.90 11.85
N ARG A 19 -2.36 3.68 11.71
CA ARG A 19 -1.93 2.52 12.50
C ARG A 19 -0.46 2.20 12.27
N PHE A 20 -0.02 2.18 11.01
CA PHE A 20 1.38 1.94 10.68
C PHE A 20 2.29 3.05 11.21
N GLU A 21 1.96 4.31 10.93
CA GLU A 21 2.83 5.43 11.29
C GLU A 21 2.94 5.65 12.80
N VAL A 22 1.84 5.57 13.55
CA VAL A 22 1.90 5.62 15.02
C VAL A 22 2.78 4.51 15.57
N SER A 23 2.70 3.31 14.99
CA SER A 23 3.55 2.18 15.39
C SER A 23 5.02 2.42 15.05
N TYR A 24 5.32 2.94 13.85
CA TYR A 24 6.68 3.27 13.42
C TYR A 24 7.32 4.33 14.32
N TYR A 25 6.62 5.44 14.56
CA TYR A 25 7.12 6.52 15.42
C TYR A 25 7.22 6.09 16.90
N SER A 26 6.37 5.16 17.35
CA SER A 26 6.50 4.60 18.71
C SER A 26 7.76 3.74 18.88
N LEU A 27 8.24 3.09 17.80
CA LEU A 27 9.45 2.26 17.82
C LEU A 27 10.72 3.05 17.54
N LYS A 28 10.65 4.03 16.62
CA LYS A 28 11.75 4.90 16.25
C LYS A 28 11.18 6.27 15.85
N PRO A 29 11.09 7.23 16.79
CA PRO A 29 10.44 8.53 16.55
C PRO A 29 10.97 9.29 15.34
N ASP A 30 12.28 9.18 15.08
CA ASP A 30 12.95 9.89 13.99
C ASP A 30 13.00 9.09 12.68
N ILE A 31 12.30 7.96 12.56
CA ILE A 31 12.29 7.19 11.32
C ILE A 31 11.57 7.97 10.22
N LYS A 32 12.19 8.06 9.05
CA LYS A 32 11.51 8.62 7.87
C LYS A 32 10.47 7.62 7.36
N VAL A 33 9.22 8.07 7.20
CA VAL A 33 8.15 7.30 6.57
C VAL A 33 7.97 7.78 5.12
N ILE A 34 7.87 6.84 4.19
CA ILE A 34 7.57 7.08 2.77
C ILE A 34 6.23 6.40 2.45
N ALA A 35 5.24 7.18 2.04
CA ALA A 35 3.88 6.69 1.77
C ALA A 35 3.47 7.04 0.34
N PRO A 36 3.82 6.20 -0.67
CA PRO A 36 3.67 6.53 -2.08
C PRO A 36 2.27 7.00 -2.47
N TRP A 37 1.23 6.39 -1.88
CA TRP A 37 -0.17 6.76 -2.10
C TRP A 37 -0.54 8.21 -1.74
N ARG A 38 0.31 8.92 -0.98
CA ARG A 38 0.14 10.35 -0.67
C ARG A 38 1.05 11.26 -1.50
N GLU A 39 2.06 10.71 -2.15
CA GLU A 39 3.13 11.49 -2.80
C GLU A 39 3.03 11.45 -4.32
N TRP A 40 2.64 10.30 -4.89
CA TRP A 40 2.61 10.12 -6.33
C TRP A 40 1.32 10.65 -6.98
N THR A 41 1.29 10.66 -8.31
CA THR A 41 0.14 11.09 -9.10
C THR A 41 -0.74 9.94 -9.58
N MET A 42 -0.40 8.68 -9.28
CA MET A 42 -1.18 7.52 -9.69
C MET A 42 -2.41 7.37 -8.82
N THR A 43 -3.59 7.37 -9.45
CA THR A 43 -4.88 7.38 -8.76
C THR A 43 -5.73 6.16 -9.04
N SER A 44 -5.38 5.37 -10.07
CA SER A 44 -6.15 4.23 -10.52
C SER A 44 -5.33 2.93 -10.63
N ARG A 45 -6.03 1.79 -10.65
CA ARG A 45 -5.40 0.49 -10.96
C ARG A 45 -4.78 0.49 -12.36
N THR A 46 -5.42 1.16 -13.31
CA THR A 46 -4.91 1.29 -14.68
C THR A 46 -3.58 2.04 -14.70
N ASP A 47 -3.45 3.12 -13.94
CA ASP A 47 -2.20 3.90 -13.84
C ASP A 47 -1.06 3.01 -13.33
N MET A 48 -1.34 2.19 -12.30
CA MET A 48 -0.38 1.25 -11.73
C MET A 48 0.01 0.13 -12.70
N ILE A 49 -0.93 -0.38 -13.50
CA ILE A 49 -0.64 -1.39 -14.54
C ILE A 49 0.26 -0.79 -15.62
N GLN A 50 -0.04 0.42 -16.09
CA GLN A 50 0.79 1.11 -17.09
C GLN A 50 2.19 1.42 -16.55
N TYR A 51 2.30 1.83 -15.29
CA TYR A 51 3.58 2.02 -14.62
C TYR A 51 4.37 0.70 -14.57
N ALA A 52 3.72 -0.39 -14.15
CA ALA A 52 4.35 -1.70 -14.09
C ALA A 52 4.84 -2.17 -15.47
N GLU A 53 4.03 -2.04 -16.51
CA GLU A 53 4.40 -2.37 -17.89
C GLU A 53 5.58 -1.54 -18.38
N LYS A 54 5.56 -0.22 -18.15
CA LYS A 54 6.64 0.70 -18.53
C LYS A 54 7.99 0.32 -17.91
N PHE A 55 7.99 -0.17 -16.68
CA PHE A 55 9.21 -0.53 -15.94
C PHE A 55 9.49 -2.04 -15.93
N GLY A 56 8.76 -2.84 -16.72
CA GLY A 56 8.97 -4.28 -16.84
C GLY A 56 8.64 -5.08 -15.57
N ILE A 57 7.74 -4.56 -14.73
CA ILE A 57 7.25 -5.24 -13.52
C ILE A 57 6.11 -6.20 -13.92
N PRO A 58 6.25 -7.52 -13.73
CA PRO A 58 5.21 -8.47 -14.10
C PRO A 58 3.92 -8.27 -13.29
N VAL A 59 2.79 -8.16 -13.99
CA VAL A 59 1.45 -8.08 -13.37
C VAL A 59 0.66 -9.35 -13.68
N PRO A 60 0.21 -10.11 -12.66
CA PRO A 60 -0.62 -11.30 -12.87
C PRO A 60 -1.90 -10.97 -13.66
N ALA A 61 -2.27 -11.80 -14.63
CA ALA A 61 -3.48 -11.59 -15.43
C ALA A 61 -4.76 -11.48 -14.56
N ALA A 62 -4.85 -12.28 -13.49
CA ALA A 62 -5.98 -12.25 -12.55
C ALA A 62 -6.17 -10.90 -11.82
N LYS A 63 -5.14 -10.04 -11.77
CA LYS A 63 -5.24 -8.69 -11.18
C LYS A 63 -5.99 -7.70 -12.08
N ARG A 64 -6.19 -8.03 -13.36
CA ARG A 64 -6.91 -7.20 -14.33
C ARG A 64 -8.42 -7.29 -14.16
N ASP A 65 -8.91 -8.47 -13.75
CA ASP A 65 -10.33 -8.78 -13.59
C ASP A 65 -10.72 -8.99 -12.11
N GLU A 66 -9.92 -8.45 -11.18
CA GLU A 66 -10.10 -8.64 -9.74
C GLU A 66 -11.45 -8.03 -9.28
N PRO A 67 -12.19 -8.71 -8.37
CA PRO A 67 -13.48 -8.22 -7.90
C PRO A 67 -13.41 -6.80 -7.33
N PRO A 68 -14.50 -6.01 -7.40
CA PRO A 68 -14.49 -4.59 -7.03
C PRO A 68 -14.47 -4.34 -5.51
N PHE A 69 -14.19 -5.36 -4.70
CA PHE A 69 -14.15 -5.26 -3.24
C PHE A 69 -12.72 -5.48 -2.72
N SER A 70 -12.34 -4.66 -1.75
CA SER A 70 -11.10 -4.79 -0.99
C SER A 70 -11.26 -5.84 0.10
N MET A 71 -10.27 -6.71 0.26
CA MET A 71 -10.25 -7.75 1.28
C MET A 71 -8.98 -7.68 2.13
N ASP A 72 -9.17 -7.86 3.43
CA ASP A 72 -8.11 -8.04 4.42
C ASP A 72 -8.41 -9.31 5.23
N ALA A 73 -7.41 -10.17 5.39
CA ALA A 73 -7.59 -11.46 6.05
C ALA A 73 -6.39 -11.79 6.95
N ASN A 74 -6.69 -12.26 8.15
CA ASN A 74 -5.73 -12.85 9.08
C ASN A 74 -6.38 -14.04 9.79
N LEU A 75 -5.65 -14.72 10.68
CA LEU A 75 -6.14 -15.92 11.38
C LEU A 75 -7.46 -15.68 12.15
N LEU A 76 -7.70 -14.45 12.61
CA LEU A 76 -8.82 -14.11 13.48
C LEU A 76 -10.07 -13.71 12.70
N HIS A 77 -9.93 -13.07 11.54
CA HIS A 77 -11.06 -12.60 10.77
C HIS A 77 -10.74 -12.35 9.29
N ILE A 78 -11.81 -12.29 8.49
CA ILE A 78 -11.80 -11.74 7.13
C ILE A 78 -12.70 -10.50 7.12
N ARG A 79 -12.20 -9.40 6.55
CA ARG A 79 -12.96 -8.18 6.31
C ARG A 79 -13.02 -7.91 4.82
N SER A 80 -14.22 -7.71 4.29
CA SER A 80 -14.45 -7.24 2.92
C SER A 80 -15.13 -5.87 2.96
N GLY A 81 -14.66 -4.92 2.14
CA GLY A 81 -15.22 -3.58 2.00
C GLY A 81 -15.20 -3.09 0.55
N GLY A 82 -16.08 -2.17 0.20
CA GLY A 82 -16.13 -1.49 -1.10
C GLY A 82 -15.31 -0.20 -1.12
#